data_AF-A0AAC8YXC0-F1
#
_entry.id   AF-A0AAC8YXC0-F1
#
_cell.length_a   1.000
_cell.length_b   1.000
_cell.length_c   1.000
_cell.angle_alpha   90.00
_cell.angle_beta   90.00
_cell.angle_gamma   90.00
#
_symmetry.space_group_name_H-M   'P 1'
#
loop_
_entity.id
_entity.type
_entity.pdbx_description
1 polymer ?
#
loop_
_entity_poly.entity_id
_entity_poly.type
_entity_poly.pdbx_seq_one_letter_code
_entity_poly.pdbx_strand_id
1 'polypeptide(L)'
;MGRASAYRLRERPDAASFAAAWDRAISMGRTYQFSIAMDRALNGITIVRVLKGGAIDVSGCPDMAVVNAVLRDEGFAKATKETF
;
A
#
# COMPACT_ATOMS: atom_id res chain seq x y z
N MET A 1 -7.98 20.07 3.63
CA MET A 1 -7.87 19.55 5.03
C MET A 1 -6.52 18.87 5.18
N GLY A 2 -5.78 19.15 6.26
CA GLY A 2 -4.48 18.51 6.51
C GLY A 2 -4.60 17.23 7.33
N ARG A 3 -3.56 16.40 7.35
CA ARG A 3 -3.53 15.14 8.11
C ARG A 3 -3.92 15.38 9.59
N ALA A 4 -3.27 16.35 10.24
CA ALA A 4 -3.51 16.66 11.65
C ALA A 4 -4.94 17.16 11.95
N SER A 5 -5.59 17.86 11.00
CA SER A 5 -6.99 18.29 11.19
C SER A 5 -7.97 17.12 11.16
N ALA A 6 -7.69 16.09 10.36
CA ALA A 6 -8.54 14.91 10.28
C ALA A 6 -8.47 14.05 11.56
N TYR A 7 -7.27 13.88 12.14
CA TYR A 7 -7.12 13.19 13.43
C TYR A 7 -7.84 13.93 14.55
N ARG A 8 -7.70 15.26 14.62
CA ARG A 8 -8.44 16.08 15.60
C ARG A 8 -9.96 15.99 15.43
N LEU A 9 -10.45 15.88 14.20
CA LEU A 9 -11.88 15.70 13.93
C LEU A 9 -12.38 14.35 14.44
N ARG A 10 -11.58 13.27 14.32
CA ARG A 10 -11.93 11.94 14.82
C ARG A 10 -12.14 11.89 16.34
N GLU A 11 -11.38 12.70 17.08
CA GLU A 11 -11.41 12.71 18.56
C GLU A 11 -12.55 13.57 19.14
N ARG A 12 -13.27 14.33 18.31
CA ARG A 12 -14.32 15.19 18.81
C ARG A 12 -15.57 14.39 19.22
N PRO A 13 -16.22 14.75 20.35
CA PRO A 13 -17.43 14.07 20.82
C PRO A 13 -18.61 14.14 19.84
N ASP A 14 -18.70 15.22 19.06
CA ASP A 14 -19.76 15.46 18.07
C ASP A 14 -19.51 14.77 16.71
N ALA A 15 -18.35 14.12 16.54
CA ALA A 15 -17.90 13.55 15.27
C ALA A 15 -18.03 12.01 15.21
N ALA A 16 -18.92 11.41 16.02
CA ALA A 16 -19.06 9.96 16.12
C ALA A 16 -19.33 9.26 14.76
N SER A 17 -20.15 9.89 13.89
CA SER A 17 -20.42 9.36 12.55
C SER A 17 -19.19 9.37 11.64
N PHE A 18 -18.36 10.40 11.75
CA PHE A 18 -17.08 10.49 11.05
C PHE A 18 -16.07 9.47 11.58
N ALA A 19 -15.94 9.33 12.90
CA ALA A 19 -15.06 8.33 13.51
C ALA A 19 -15.45 6.91 13.08
N ALA A 20 -16.74 6.59 13.06
CA ALA A 20 -17.23 5.29 12.59
C ALA A 20 -16.95 5.05 11.10
N ALA A 21 -17.14 6.08 10.24
CA ALA A 21 -16.80 5.98 8.82
C ALA A 21 -15.28 5.83 8.60
N TRP A 22 -14.47 6.52 9.40
CA TRP A 22 -13.02 6.42 9.39
C TRP A 22 -12.55 5.01 9.75
N ASP A 23 -13.07 4.43 10.83
CA ASP A 23 -12.68 3.10 11.27
C ASP A 23 -13.06 2.02 10.24
N ARG A 24 -14.23 2.17 9.58
CA ARG A 24 -14.61 1.32 8.44
C ARG A 24 -13.67 1.49 7.25
N ALA A 25 -13.30 2.72 6.91
CA ALA A 25 -12.36 2.97 5.82
C ALA A 25 -10.99 2.32 6.10
N ILE A 26 -10.51 2.36 7.35
CA ILE A 26 -9.27 1.69 7.75
C ILE A 26 -9.39 0.17 7.64
N SER A 27 -10.49 -0.44 8.10
CA SER A 27 -10.67 -1.90 8.00
C SER A 27 -10.78 -2.37 6.55
N MET A 28 -11.53 -1.64 5.72
CA MET A 28 -11.65 -1.91 4.29
C MET A 28 -10.30 -1.73 3.58
N GLY A 29 -9.57 -0.65 3.89
CA GLY A 29 -8.25 -0.38 3.32
C GLY A 29 -7.25 -1.48 3.65
N ARG A 30 -7.24 -1.99 4.89
CA ARG A 30 -6.39 -3.14 5.29
C ARG A 30 -6.72 -4.41 4.51
N THR A 31 -8.01 -4.70 4.34
CA THR A 31 -8.47 -5.87 3.58
C THR A 31 -8.03 -5.79 2.12
N TYR A 32 -8.18 -4.61 1.51
CA TYR A 32 -7.76 -4.37 0.13
C TYR A 32 -6.24 -4.41 -0.06
N GLN A 33 -5.47 -3.86 0.89
CA GLN A 33 -4.02 -3.97 0.89
C GLN A 33 -3.56 -5.42 0.96
N PHE A 34 -4.20 -6.23 1.81
CA PHE A 34 -3.91 -7.66 1.91
C PHE A 34 -4.20 -8.40 0.59
N SER A 35 -5.33 -8.12 -0.07
CA SER A 35 -5.65 -8.78 -1.34
C SER A 35 -4.64 -8.45 -2.44
N ILE A 36 -4.18 -7.19 -2.53
CA ILE A 36 -3.12 -6.79 -3.47
C ILE A 36 -1.81 -7.49 -3.13
N ALA A 37 -1.44 -7.54 -1.86
CA ALA A 37 -0.22 -8.21 -1.43
C ALA A 37 -0.25 -9.70 -1.78
N MET A 38 -1.40 -10.36 -1.60
CA MET A 38 -1.60 -11.77 -1.96
C MET A 38 -1.52 -11.98 -3.47
N ASP A 39 -2.17 -11.12 -4.26
CA ASP A 39 -2.08 -11.15 -5.72
C ASP A 39 -0.63 -11.02 -6.20
N ARG A 40 0.11 -10.05 -5.67
CA ARG A 40 1.54 -9.87 -5.99
C ARG A 40 2.44 -10.99 -5.48
N ALA A 41 2.07 -11.67 -4.40
CA ALA A 41 2.82 -12.82 -3.89
C ALA A 41 2.61 -14.06 -4.77
N LEU A 42 1.38 -14.29 -5.23
CA LEU A 42 1.02 -15.44 -6.07
C LEU A 42 1.45 -15.26 -7.53
N ASN A 43 1.21 -14.07 -8.08
CA ASN A 43 1.40 -13.79 -9.50
C ASN A 43 2.71 -13.05 -9.80
N GLY A 44 3.39 -12.53 -8.78
CA GLY A 44 4.58 -11.71 -8.94
C GLY A 44 4.28 -10.33 -9.56
N ILE A 45 5.35 -9.59 -9.85
CA ILE A 45 5.32 -8.42 -10.72
C ILE A 45 6.19 -8.71 -11.94
N THR A 46 5.67 -8.34 -13.12
CA THR A 46 6.44 -8.39 -14.37
C THR A 46 7.31 -7.16 -14.43
N ILE A 47 8.63 -7.34 -14.41
CA ILE A 47 9.61 -6.27 -14.57
C ILE A 47 10.14 -6.33 -16.00
N VAL A 48 9.92 -5.26 -16.75
CA VAL A 48 10.49 -5.07 -18.09
C VAL A 48 11.68 -4.14 -17.97
N ARG A 49 12.87 -4.62 -18.35
CA ARG A 49 14.12 -3.86 -18.32
C ARG A 49 14.61 -3.63 -19.75
N VAL A 50 14.76 -2.37 -20.14
CA VAL A 50 15.39 -2.00 -21.42
C VAL A 50 16.88 -1.81 -21.17
N LEU A 51 17.68 -2.66 -21.81
CA LEU A 51 19.14 -2.66 -21.72
C LEU A 51 19.74 -1.66 -22.72
N LYS A 52 20.97 -1.23 -22.44
CA LYS A 52 21.74 -0.38 -23.36
C LYS A 52 21.90 -1.10 -24.71
N GLY A 53 21.50 -0.43 -25.80
CA GLY A 53 21.45 -1.04 -27.13
C GLY A 53 20.07 -1.56 -27.56
N GLY A 54 19.03 -1.39 -26.71
CA GLY A 54 17.63 -1.65 -27.07
C GLY A 54 17.15 -3.08 -26.82
N ALA A 55 17.98 -3.95 -26.25
CA ALA A 55 17.55 -5.27 -25.83
C ALA A 55 16.56 -5.19 -24.65
N ILE A 56 15.62 -6.12 -24.58
CA ILE A 56 14.56 -6.16 -23.56
C ILE A 56 14.71 -7.44 -22.74
N ASP A 57 14.75 -7.30 -21.41
CA ASP A 57 14.66 -8.39 -20.45
C ASP A 57 13.32 -8.32 -19.72
N VAL A 58 12.63 -9.46 -19.61
CA VAL A 58 11.34 -9.58 -18.93
C VAL A 58 11.45 -10.66 -17.89
N SER A 59 11.38 -10.27 -16.62
CA SER A 59 11.46 -11.19 -15.50
C SER A 59 10.19 -11.11 -14.64
N GLY A 60 9.69 -12.28 -14.25
CA GLY A 60 8.66 -12.42 -13.22
C GLY A 60 9.34 -12.66 -11.88
N CYS A 61 9.14 -11.77 -10.92
CA CYS A 61 9.63 -11.93 -9.54
C CYS A 61 8.53 -11.54 -8.56
N PRO A 62 8.52 -12.09 -7.34
CA PRO A 62 7.69 -11.56 -6.25
C PRO A 62 7.93 -10.05 -6.09
N ASP A 63 6.91 -9.29 -5.69
CA ASP A 63 7.09 -7.86 -5.39
C ASP A 63 8.03 -7.70 -4.19
N MET A 64 9.30 -7.43 -4.51
CA MET A 64 10.35 -7.31 -3.50
C MET A 64 10.15 -6.09 -2.58
N ALA A 65 9.39 -5.08 -2.98
CA ALA A 65 9.07 -3.96 -2.08
C ALA A 65 8.11 -4.42 -0.97
N VAL A 66 7.12 -5.25 -1.32
CA VAL A 66 6.23 -5.90 -0.35
C VAL A 66 6.99 -6.87 0.54
N VAL A 67 7.82 -7.74 -0.04
CA VAL A 67 8.66 -8.69 0.72
C VAL A 67 9.58 -7.95 1.70
N ASN A 68 10.27 -6.89 1.24
CA ASN A 68 11.16 -6.10 2.08
C ASN A 68 10.41 -5.33 3.18
N ALA A 69 9.19 -4.85 2.92
CA ALA A 69 8.37 -4.18 3.93
C ALA A 69 7.96 -5.14 5.06
N VAL A 70 7.63 -6.40 4.72
CA VAL A 70 7.34 -7.45 5.70
C VAL A 70 8.60 -7.84 6.48
N LEU A 71 9.73 -8.06 5.81
CA LEU A 71 10.98 -8.46 6.45
C LEU A 71 11.54 -7.41 7.42
N ARG A 72 11.27 -6.12 7.17
CA ARG A 72 11.71 -5.02 8.03
C ARG A 72 10.78 -4.73 9.20
N ASP A 73 9.66 -5.45 9.31
CA ASP A 73 8.58 -5.17 10.28
C ASP A 73 8.08 -3.70 10.22
N GLU A 74 8.28 -3.02 9.08
CA GLU A 74 7.86 -1.62 8.89
C GLU A 74 6.36 -1.52 8.59
N GLY A 75 5.68 -2.65 8.40
CA GLY A 75 4.29 -2.70 7.95
C GLY A 75 4.10 -2.08 6.56
N PHE A 76 2.99 -2.43 5.90
CA PHE A 76 2.62 -1.99 4.55
C PHE A 76 2.50 -0.45 4.34
N ALA A 77 2.75 0.37 5.36
CA ALA A 77 2.56 1.81 5.34
C ALA A 77 3.57 2.60 4.50
N LYS A 78 4.72 2.00 4.14
CA LYS A 78 5.80 2.69 3.40
C LYS A 78 5.81 2.39 1.89
N ALA A 79 5.20 1.30 1.45
CA ALA A 79 5.27 0.82 0.06
C ALA A 79 4.42 1.62 -0.94
N THR A 80 3.53 2.51 -0.49
CA THR A 80 2.62 3.28 -1.35
C THR A 80 3.09 4.72 -1.63
N LYS A 81 4.31 5.10 -1.27
CA LYS A 81 4.82 6.46 -1.47
C LYS A 81 5.41 6.76 -2.85
N GLU A 82 5.62 5.79 -3.72
CA GLU A 82 6.36 5.98 -4.98
C GLU A 82 5.61 5.51 -6.23
N THR A 83 4.34 5.90 -6.35
CA THR A 83 3.65 5.88 -7.66
C THR A 83 2.82 7.15 -7.80
N PHE A 84 3.48 8.20 -8.31
CA PHE A 84 2.88 9.32 -9.04
C PHE A 84 3.81 9.65 -10.20
#